data_AF-A0A354HUE4-F1
#
_entry.id   AF-A0A354HUE4-F1
#
_cell.length_a   1.000
_cell.length_b   1.000
_cell.length_c   1.000
_cell.angle_alpha   90.00
_cell.angle_beta   90.00
_cell.angle_gamma   90.00
#
_symmetry.space_group_name_H-M   'P 1'
#
loop_
_entity.id
_entity.type
_entity.pdbx_description
1 polymer ?
#
loop_
_entity_poly.entity_id
_entity_poly.type
_entity_poly.pdbx_seq_one_letter_code
_entity_poly.pdbx_strand_id
1 'polypeptide(L)'
;MLPNIIAVVLFIAPFFLFTGDRKQYRMVPWFFAMLLMRTQPILRSLSDYVFQFFWFALLVGAVVETKKKPVLWFYCSSLPVVAGALWYYHAGYAGAINPQWPLVISAVLQLIAMYFINPKKTGWKIVANVTLVAIIFVIMTAGLPKYTYEAAKTKISGEISGDLIQSEQRETIYSIPPISPCVDHLYVFRFEEAGVISTFTFNPVTGERDRWDTN
;
A
#
# COMPACT_ATOMS: atom_id res chain seq x y z
N MET A 1 11.54 -11.92 3.64
CA MET A 1 11.27 -11.25 4.93
C MET A 1 9.81 -10.81 5.11
N LEU A 2 9.17 -10.24 4.10
CA LEU A 2 7.78 -9.75 4.16
C LEU A 2 6.69 -10.80 4.52
N PRO A 3 6.76 -12.08 4.12
CA PRO A 3 5.74 -13.08 4.48
C PRO A 3 5.67 -13.35 5.99
N ASN A 4 6.81 -13.31 6.68
CA ASN A 4 6.87 -13.52 8.13
C ASN A 4 6.30 -12.31 8.90
N ILE A 5 6.49 -11.09 8.38
CA ILE A 5 5.91 -9.87 8.96
C ILE A 5 4.38 -9.89 8.82
N ILE A 6 3.87 -10.34 7.68
CA ILE A 6 2.44 -10.50 7.41
C ILE A 6 1.80 -11.49 8.39
N ALA A 7 2.42 -12.66 8.61
CA ALA A 7 1.93 -13.65 9.57
C ALA A 7 1.95 -13.12 11.01
N VAL A 8 2.99 -12.38 11.40
CA VAL A 8 3.10 -11.74 12.72
C VAL A 8 2.02 -10.65 12.90
N VAL A 9 1.76 -9.85 11.87
CA VAL A 9 0.68 -8.84 11.84
C VAL A 9 -0.70 -9.49 12.04
N LEU A 10 -0.96 -10.60 11.35
CA LEU A 10 -2.20 -11.35 11.47
C LEU A 10 -2.36 -12.05 12.83
N PHE A 11 -1.26 -12.38 13.51
CA PHE A 11 -1.28 -13.09 14.80
C PHE A 11 -1.34 -12.15 16.02
N ILE A 12 -0.68 -10.99 15.96
CA ILE A 12 -0.62 -10.02 17.07
C ILE A 12 -1.93 -9.28 17.27
N ALA A 13 -2.63 -8.91 16.18
CA ALA A 13 -3.84 -8.11 16.27
C ALA A 13 -4.99 -8.84 17.01
N PRO A 14 -5.32 -10.13 16.74
CA PRO A 14 -6.31 -10.87 17.52
C PRO A 14 -5.92 -11.00 18.99
N PHE A 15 -4.64 -11.24 19.30
CA PHE A 15 -4.19 -11.46 20.67
C PHE A 15 -4.44 -10.24 21.58
N PHE A 16 -4.33 -9.01 21.06
CA PHE A 16 -4.67 -7.79 21.81
C PHE A 16 -6.17 -7.46 21.84
N LEU A 17 -6.95 -8.02 20.90
CA LEU A 17 -8.38 -7.74 20.73
C LEU A 17 -9.28 -8.72 21.51
N PHE A 18 -8.77 -9.91 21.86
CA PHE A 18 -9.55 -10.98 22.52
C PHE A 18 -9.24 -11.17 24.02
N THR A 19 -8.19 -10.55 24.57
CA THR A 19 -7.78 -10.76 25.99
C THR A 19 -8.45 -9.83 27.01
N GLY A 20 -9.58 -9.19 26.69
CA GLY A 20 -10.21 -8.25 27.62
C GLY A 20 -11.72 -8.20 27.51
N ASP A 21 -12.38 -8.74 28.54
CA ASP A 21 -13.82 -8.62 28.77
C ASP A 21 -14.25 -7.13 28.76
N ARG A 22 -14.86 -6.64 27.66
CA ARG A 22 -15.47 -5.30 27.56
C ARG A 22 -16.21 -5.11 26.23
N LYS A 23 -17.55 -5.10 26.28
CA LYS A 23 -18.46 -4.70 25.18
C LYS A 23 -18.04 -3.39 24.47
N GLN A 24 -17.34 -2.49 25.16
CA GLN A 24 -16.84 -1.21 24.65
C GLN A 24 -15.77 -1.31 23.55
N TYR A 25 -15.04 -2.42 23.43
CA TYR A 25 -13.95 -2.54 22.45
C TYR A 25 -14.33 -3.33 21.19
N ARG A 26 -15.59 -3.79 21.05
CA ARG A 26 -16.04 -4.65 19.94
C ARG A 26 -15.93 -4.03 18.55
N MET A 27 -15.92 -2.70 18.44
CA MET A 27 -15.83 -2.01 17.15
C MET A 27 -14.43 -2.06 16.53
N VAL A 28 -13.37 -2.04 17.36
CA VAL A 28 -11.96 -2.09 16.89
C VAL A 28 -11.63 -3.39 16.14
N PRO A 29 -11.92 -4.61 16.66
CA PRO A 29 -11.69 -5.83 15.92
C PRO A 29 -12.58 -5.94 14.68
N TRP A 30 -13.78 -5.37 14.73
CA TRP A 30 -14.68 -5.37 13.58
C TRP A 30 -14.12 -4.53 12.43
N PHE A 31 -13.69 -3.29 12.68
CA PHE A 31 -13.05 -2.45 11.66
C PHE A 31 -11.73 -3.03 11.16
N PHE A 32 -10.95 -3.68 12.05
CA PHE A 32 -9.73 -4.36 11.64
C PHE A 32 -10.01 -5.58 10.75
N ALA A 33 -11.03 -6.38 11.06
CA ALA A 33 -11.47 -7.48 10.22
C ALA A 33 -11.98 -6.99 8.86
N MET A 34 -12.74 -5.89 8.82
CA MET A 34 -13.18 -5.27 7.57
C MET A 34 -12.01 -4.76 6.73
N LEU A 35 -10.97 -4.20 7.37
CA LEU A 35 -9.73 -3.79 6.70
C LEU A 35 -9.02 -4.99 6.04
N LEU A 36 -8.95 -6.12 6.74
CA LEU A 36 -8.35 -7.36 6.24
C LEU A 36 -9.19 -8.05 5.17
N MET A 37 -10.51 -8.15 5.33
CA MET A 37 -11.40 -8.75 4.32
C MET A 37 -11.37 -8.00 2.98
N ARG A 38 -10.96 -6.74 3.00
CA ARG A 38 -10.77 -5.92 1.81
C ARG A 38 -9.40 -6.07 1.15
N THR A 39 -8.51 -6.90 1.68
CA THR A 39 -7.30 -7.30 0.96
C THR A 39 -7.66 -8.28 -0.15
N GLN A 40 -8.12 -7.77 -1.28
CA GLN A 40 -8.44 -8.59 -2.47
C GLN A 40 -7.21 -8.88 -3.33
N PRO A 41 -7.01 -10.12 -3.82
CA PRO A 41 -5.81 -10.48 -4.56
C PRO A 41 -5.82 -10.15 -6.07
N ILE A 42 -6.96 -9.93 -6.74
CA ILE A 42 -7.03 -10.07 -8.21
C ILE A 42 -7.75 -8.95 -8.98
N LEU A 43 -8.51 -8.04 -8.36
CA LEU A 43 -9.07 -6.86 -9.07
C LEU A 43 -9.03 -5.64 -8.18
N ARG A 44 -8.30 -4.59 -8.59
CA ARG A 44 -8.22 -3.34 -7.83
C ARG A 44 -8.33 -2.11 -8.72
N SER A 45 -9.40 -1.37 -8.48
CA SER A 45 -9.58 0.00 -8.93
C SER A 45 -9.06 0.98 -7.88
N LEU A 46 -8.87 2.24 -8.26
CA LEU A 46 -8.62 3.32 -7.31
C LEU A 46 -9.70 3.37 -6.21
N SER A 47 -10.95 3.01 -6.52
CA SER A 47 -12.04 3.00 -5.56
C SER A 47 -11.80 1.99 -4.43
N ASP A 48 -11.22 0.83 -4.73
CA ASP A 48 -10.89 -0.19 -3.73
C ASP A 48 -9.85 0.33 -2.72
N TYR A 49 -8.88 1.12 -3.20
CA TYR A 49 -7.89 1.77 -2.34
C TYR A 49 -8.50 2.83 -1.44
N VAL A 50 -9.41 3.64 -1.97
CA VAL A 50 -10.15 4.64 -1.18
C VAL A 50 -10.99 3.96 -0.10
N PHE A 51 -11.69 2.87 -0.44
CA PHE A 51 -12.48 2.11 0.54
C PHE A 51 -11.60 1.46 1.62
N GLN A 52 -10.44 0.92 1.27
CA GLN A 52 -9.54 0.34 2.26
C GLN A 52 -8.95 1.41 3.20
N PHE A 53 -8.57 2.57 2.67
CA PHE A 53 -8.15 3.71 3.48
C PHE A 53 -9.26 4.21 4.40
N PHE A 54 -10.51 4.24 3.93
CA PHE A 54 -11.67 4.59 4.74
C PHE A 54 -11.82 3.68 5.97
N TRP A 55 -11.67 2.36 5.82
CA TRP A 55 -11.70 1.43 6.95
C TRP A 55 -10.55 1.65 7.93
N PHE A 56 -9.36 1.98 7.43
CA PHE A 56 -8.23 2.34 8.27
C PHE A 56 -8.48 3.64 9.07
N ALA A 57 -9.05 4.67 8.43
CA ALA A 57 -9.43 5.89 9.14
C ALA A 57 -10.50 5.64 10.22
N LEU A 58 -11.52 4.83 9.92
CA LEU A 58 -12.53 4.41 10.91
C LEU A 58 -11.91 3.64 12.08
N LEU A 59 -10.97 2.74 11.81
CA LEU A 59 -10.25 1.99 12.84
C LEU A 59 -9.49 2.92 13.78
N VAL A 60 -8.74 3.90 13.25
CA VAL A 60 -8.04 4.91 14.06
C VAL A 60 -9.03 5.72 14.90
N GLY A 61 -10.10 6.22 14.27
CA GLY A 61 -11.16 6.95 14.96
C GLY A 61 -11.81 6.15 16.09
N ALA A 62 -12.07 4.86 15.87
CA ALA A 62 -12.61 3.97 16.90
C ALA A 62 -11.67 3.80 18.10
N VAL A 63 -10.36 3.76 17.88
CA VAL A 63 -9.39 3.69 19.00
C VAL A 63 -9.35 5.01 19.78
N VAL A 64 -9.40 6.16 19.10
CA VAL A 64 -9.49 7.47 19.75
C VAL A 64 -10.73 7.53 20.65
N GLU A 65 -11.89 7.18 20.11
CA GLU A 65 -13.18 7.25 20.82
C GLU A 65 -13.25 6.25 21.98
N THR A 66 -12.77 5.01 21.80
CA THR A 66 -12.83 3.99 22.85
C THR A 66 -11.86 4.26 24.00
N LYS A 67 -10.71 4.89 23.74
CA LYS A 67 -9.73 5.22 24.79
C LYS A 67 -10.00 6.56 25.46
N LYS A 68 -10.76 7.46 24.82
CA LYS A 68 -11.12 8.80 25.32
C LYS A 68 -9.93 9.62 25.84
N LYS A 69 -8.73 9.37 25.29
CA LYS A 69 -7.52 10.12 25.67
C LYS A 69 -7.37 11.31 24.71
N PRO A 70 -7.35 12.55 25.20
CA PRO A 70 -7.29 13.74 24.35
C PRO A 70 -6.02 13.79 23.48
N VAL A 71 -4.96 13.11 23.93
CA VAL A 71 -3.67 13.01 23.23
C VAL A 71 -3.72 12.08 22.01
N LEU A 72 -4.73 11.20 21.89
CA LEU A 72 -4.77 10.24 20.79
C LEU A 72 -5.13 10.87 19.45
N TRP A 73 -5.82 12.02 19.46
CA TRP A 73 -6.13 12.78 18.25
C TRP A 73 -4.88 13.18 17.45
N PHE A 74 -3.73 13.34 18.12
CA PHE A 74 -2.46 13.63 17.44
C PHE A 74 -2.05 12.51 16.46
N TYR A 75 -2.41 11.25 16.73
CA TYR A 75 -2.11 10.14 15.81
C TYR A 75 -2.92 10.21 14.51
N CYS A 76 -4.06 10.93 14.47
CA CYS A 76 -4.82 11.13 13.23
C CYS A 76 -4.04 11.94 12.18
N SER A 77 -3.00 12.70 12.58
CA SER A 77 -2.14 13.44 11.65
C SER A 77 -1.32 12.55 10.71
N SER A 78 -1.19 11.26 11.00
CA SER A 78 -0.57 10.29 10.09
C SER A 78 -1.48 9.90 8.91
N LEU A 79 -2.80 10.04 9.04
CA LEU A 79 -3.76 9.64 8.00
C LEU A 79 -3.55 10.43 6.69
N PRO A 80 -3.39 11.78 6.68
CA PRO A 80 -3.05 12.52 5.47
C PRO A 80 -1.73 12.07 4.83
N VAL A 81 -0.73 11.70 5.62
CA VAL A 81 0.57 11.22 5.10
C VAL A 81 0.38 9.89 4.37
N VAL A 82 -0.35 8.95 4.98
CA VAL A 82 -0.67 7.66 4.34
C VAL A 82 -1.48 7.90 3.06
N ALA A 83 -2.50 8.76 3.08
CA ALA A 83 -3.30 9.10 1.90
C ALA A 83 -2.45 9.72 0.77
N GLY A 84 -1.59 10.68 1.10
CA GLY A 84 -0.70 11.32 0.13
C GLY A 84 0.29 10.34 -0.48
N ALA A 85 0.86 9.44 0.33
CA ALA A 85 1.74 8.38 -0.15
C ALA A 85 1.00 7.41 -1.07
N LEU A 86 -0.20 6.94 -0.69
CA LEU A 86 -1.04 6.08 -1.53
C LEU A 86 -1.34 6.71 -2.89
N TRP A 87 -1.73 8.00 -2.90
CA TRP A 87 -2.00 8.73 -4.13
C TRP A 87 -0.75 8.85 -5.01
N TYR A 88 0.36 9.28 -4.41
CA TYR A 88 1.63 9.45 -5.11
C TYR A 88 2.11 8.14 -5.73
N TYR A 89 1.98 7.01 -5.02
CA TYR A 89 2.37 5.69 -5.53
C TYR A 89 1.43 5.18 -6.61
N HIS A 90 0.11 5.33 -6.43
CA HIS A 90 -0.86 4.97 -7.45
C HIS A 90 -0.59 5.71 -8.76
N ALA A 91 -0.36 7.03 -8.67
CA ALA A 91 -0.03 7.85 -9.81
C ALA A 91 1.32 7.46 -10.41
N GLY A 92 2.42 7.50 -9.66
CA GLY A 92 3.78 7.31 -10.17
C GLY A 92 4.06 5.92 -10.75
N TYR A 93 3.35 4.90 -10.28
CA TYR A 93 3.55 3.50 -10.68
C TYR A 93 2.36 2.93 -11.46
N ALA A 94 1.49 3.77 -12.02
CA ALA A 94 0.36 3.34 -12.85
C ALA A 94 -0.53 2.27 -12.20
N GLY A 95 -0.68 2.29 -10.87
CA GLY A 95 -1.46 1.29 -10.14
C GLY A 95 -0.81 -0.10 -10.01
N ALA A 96 0.45 -0.29 -10.45
CA ALA A 96 1.11 -1.60 -10.37
C ALA A 96 1.52 -2.04 -8.96
N ILE A 97 1.51 -1.09 -8.02
CA ILE A 97 1.74 -1.37 -6.60
C ILE A 97 0.45 -1.88 -5.99
N ASN A 98 0.59 -2.89 -5.13
CA ASN A 98 -0.39 -3.32 -4.17
C ASN A 98 -0.23 -2.55 -2.84
N PRO A 99 -0.99 -1.46 -2.61
CA PRO A 99 -0.91 -0.70 -1.37
C PRO A 99 -1.55 -1.39 -0.15
N GLN A 100 -2.27 -2.50 -0.35
CA GLN A 100 -3.07 -3.11 0.71
C GLN A 100 -2.20 -3.54 1.89
N TRP A 101 -1.05 -4.15 1.62
CA TRP A 101 -0.12 -4.59 2.65
C TRP A 101 0.56 -3.43 3.39
N PRO A 102 1.15 -2.43 2.70
CA PRO A 102 1.62 -1.22 3.37
C PRO A 102 0.57 -0.54 4.26
N LEU A 103 -0.69 -0.49 3.81
CA LEU A 103 -1.79 0.12 4.55
C LEU A 103 -2.15 -0.68 5.80
N VAL A 104 -2.24 -2.01 5.70
CA VAL A 104 -2.46 -2.91 6.86
C VAL A 104 -1.31 -2.80 7.87
N ILE A 105 -0.05 -2.78 7.42
CA ILE A 105 1.11 -2.65 8.32
C ILE A 105 1.08 -1.28 9.03
N SER A 106 0.75 -0.22 8.29
CA SER A 106 0.60 1.14 8.85
C SER A 106 -0.48 1.17 9.93
N ALA A 107 -1.62 0.52 9.68
CA ALA A 107 -2.70 0.40 10.65
C ALA A 107 -2.25 -0.31 11.94
N VAL A 108 -1.54 -1.42 11.82
CA VAL A 108 -1.04 -2.17 12.99
C VAL A 108 -0.05 -1.35 13.80
N LEU A 109 0.90 -0.69 13.16
CA LEU A 109 1.88 0.15 13.86
C LEU A 109 1.23 1.31 14.59
N GLN A 110 0.23 1.91 13.96
CA GLN A 110 -0.53 2.99 14.57
C GLN A 110 -1.36 2.50 15.76
N LEU A 111 -1.99 1.32 15.66
CA LEU A 111 -2.65 0.69 16.79
C LEU A 111 -1.66 0.43 17.94
N ILE A 112 -0.51 -0.18 17.66
CA ILE A 112 0.53 -0.43 18.68
C ILE A 112 0.94 0.90 19.34
N ALA A 113 1.18 1.95 18.56
CA ALA A 113 1.50 3.27 19.09
C ALA A 113 0.40 3.82 20.00
N MET A 114 -0.86 3.78 19.57
CA MET A 114 -1.99 4.29 20.35
C MET A 114 -2.26 3.52 21.65
N TYR A 115 -1.97 2.21 21.68
CA TYR A 115 -2.17 1.37 22.86
C TYR A 115 -0.99 1.42 23.84
N PHE A 116 0.26 1.48 23.34
CA PHE A 116 1.46 1.34 24.16
C PHE A 116 2.23 2.64 24.40
N ILE A 117 2.20 3.59 23.46
CA ILE A 117 2.97 4.83 23.58
C ILE A 117 2.14 5.85 24.36
N ASN A 118 2.45 6.00 25.65
CA ASN A 118 1.85 6.99 26.54
C ASN A 118 2.91 7.93 27.16
N PRO A 119 3.56 8.80 26.36
CA PRO A 119 4.59 9.68 26.88
C PRO A 119 3.95 10.72 27.80
N LYS A 120 4.44 10.81 29.04
CA LYS A 120 3.91 11.74 30.04
C LYS A 120 4.17 13.21 29.69
N LYS A 121 5.28 13.52 29.01
CA LYS A 121 5.67 14.90 28.65
C LYS A 121 5.25 15.24 27.22
N THR A 122 4.83 16.48 27.00
CA THR A 122 4.35 16.98 25.68
C THR A 122 5.40 16.84 24.57
N GLY A 123 6.67 17.17 24.82
CA GLY A 123 7.73 17.02 23.81
C GLY A 123 7.92 15.59 23.30
N TRP A 124 7.83 14.59 24.20
CA TRP A 124 7.95 13.18 23.81
C TRP A 124 6.76 12.68 22.98
N LYS A 125 5.59 13.31 23.10
CA LYS A 125 4.42 12.99 22.24
C LYS A 125 4.66 13.42 20.80
N ILE A 126 5.25 14.61 20.62
CA ILE A 126 5.59 15.13 19.29
C ILE A 126 6.64 14.22 18.64
N VAL A 127 7.72 13.90 19.37
CA VAL A 127 8.78 13.01 18.87
C VAL A 127 8.22 11.64 18.49
N ALA A 128 7.41 11.02 19.35
CA ALA A 128 6.81 9.72 19.05
C ALA A 128 5.95 9.74 17.78
N ASN A 129 5.19 10.82 17.55
CA ASN A 129 4.34 10.94 16.36
C ASN A 129 5.17 11.14 15.08
N VAL A 130 6.18 12.01 15.12
CA VAL A 130 7.10 12.20 13.98
C VAL A 130 7.82 10.90 13.65
N THR A 131 8.31 10.18 14.67
CA THR A 131 8.95 8.88 14.48
C THR A 131 7.98 7.85 13.91
N LEU A 132 6.73 7.79 14.38
CA LEU A 132 5.72 6.89 13.84
C LEU A 132 5.44 7.17 12.35
N VAL A 133 5.25 8.44 11.99
CA VAL A 133 5.05 8.86 10.59
C VAL A 133 6.25 8.48 9.74
N ALA A 134 7.48 8.69 10.23
CA ALA A 134 8.69 8.29 9.53
C ALA A 134 8.76 6.78 9.32
N ILE A 135 8.44 5.97 10.34
CA ILE A 135 8.41 4.50 10.23
C ILE A 135 7.37 4.06 9.19
N ILE A 136 6.16 4.62 9.23
CA ILE A 136 5.10 4.35 8.24
C ILE A 136 5.61 4.66 6.83
N PHE A 137 6.23 5.82 6.64
CA PHE A 137 6.77 6.22 5.33
C PHE A 137 7.88 5.27 4.85
N VAL A 138 8.80 4.87 5.73
CA VAL A 138 9.87 3.89 5.41
C VAL A 138 9.27 2.55 4.99
N ILE A 139 8.23 2.08 5.67
CA ILE A 139 7.58 0.80 5.32
C ILE A 139 6.87 0.89 3.98
N MET A 140 6.17 1.99 3.72
CA MET A 140 5.49 2.18 2.45
C MET A 140 6.50 2.31 1.29
N THR A 141 7.66 2.93 1.52
CA THR A 141 8.72 3.08 0.50
C THR A 141 9.53 1.82 0.27
N ALA A 142 9.78 1.01 1.31
CA ALA A 142 10.53 -0.24 1.20
C ALA A 142 9.84 -1.29 0.31
N GLY A 143 8.52 -1.19 0.12
CA GLY A 143 7.74 -2.06 -0.76
C GLY A 143 7.62 -1.57 -2.21
N LEU A 144 8.22 -0.43 -2.56
CA LEU A 144 8.10 0.14 -3.90
C LEU A 144 9.00 -0.59 -4.90
N PRO A 145 8.52 -0.82 -6.14
CA PRO A 145 9.36 -1.34 -7.20
C PRO A 145 10.44 -0.32 -7.60
N LYS A 146 11.54 -0.83 -8.16
CA LYS A 146 12.68 0.00 -8.57
C LYS A 146 12.33 0.96 -9.71
N TYR A 147 11.47 0.53 -10.63
CA TYR A 147 11.11 1.30 -11.81
C TYR A 147 9.71 1.87 -11.67
N THR A 148 9.59 3.20 -11.75
CA THR A 148 8.32 3.90 -11.99
C THR A 148 7.86 3.66 -13.43
N TYR A 149 6.62 4.01 -13.75
CA TYR A 149 6.11 3.86 -15.12
C TYR A 149 6.96 4.64 -16.14
N GLU A 150 7.34 5.89 -15.82
CA GLU A 150 8.17 6.72 -16.70
C GLU A 150 9.62 6.20 -16.80
N ALA A 151 10.18 5.67 -15.71
CA ALA A 151 11.51 5.05 -15.73
C ALA A 151 11.52 3.77 -16.58
N ALA A 152 10.46 2.96 -16.47
CA ALA A 152 10.27 1.77 -17.29
C ALA A 152 10.11 2.13 -18.77
N LYS A 153 9.27 3.12 -19.09
CA LYS A 153 9.07 3.66 -20.44
C LYS A 153 10.39 4.10 -21.07
N THR A 154 11.17 4.89 -20.32
CA THR A 154 12.48 5.39 -20.79
C THR A 154 13.44 4.23 -21.06
N LYS A 155 13.49 3.24 -20.17
CA LYS A 155 14.36 2.08 -20.32
C LYS A 155 13.98 1.24 -21.53
N ILE A 156 12.70 0.85 -21.65
CA ILE A 156 12.24 -0.04 -22.71
C ILE A 156 12.31 0.61 -24.09
N SER A 157 12.04 1.92 -24.20
CA SER A 157 12.24 2.67 -25.45
C SER A 157 13.70 2.78 -25.88
N GLY A 158 14.66 2.62 -24.97
CA GLY A 158 16.08 2.52 -25.31
C GLY A 158 16.52 1.12 -25.76
N GLU A 159 15.70 0.09 -25.55
CA GLU A 159 16.06 -1.31 -25.79
C GLU A 159 15.33 -1.94 -26.98
N ILE A 160 14.24 -1.32 -27.46
CA ILE A 160 13.37 -1.86 -28.51
C ILE A 160 13.36 -0.89 -29.69
N SER A 161 13.57 -1.42 -30.90
CA SER A 161 13.43 -0.67 -32.14
C SER A 161 11.96 -0.36 -32.44
N GLY A 162 11.71 0.81 -33.04
CA GLY A 162 10.36 1.27 -33.39
C GLY A 162 9.84 2.39 -32.51
N ASP A 163 8.71 2.96 -32.92
CA ASP A 163 8.09 4.07 -32.23
C ASP A 163 7.16 3.56 -31.13
N LEU A 164 7.32 4.09 -29.91
CA LEU A 164 6.44 3.76 -28.80
C LEU A 164 5.06 4.38 -29.06
N ILE A 165 4.03 3.53 -29.15
CA ILE A 165 2.64 3.96 -29.23
C ILE A 165 2.21 4.45 -27.84
N GLN A 166 1.97 5.75 -27.71
CA GLN A 166 1.49 6.33 -26.45
C GLN A 166 -0.02 6.15 -26.33
N SER A 167 -0.45 5.25 -25.46
CA SER A 167 -1.83 5.20 -25.00
C SER A 167 -2.13 6.40 -24.10
N GLU A 168 -3.35 6.97 -24.20
CA GLU A 168 -3.81 8.04 -23.30
C GLU A 168 -3.85 7.59 -21.84
N GLN A 169 -3.99 6.28 -21.61
CA GLN A 169 -3.98 5.67 -20.28
C GLN A 169 -2.77 4.77 -20.10
N ARG A 170 -2.18 4.80 -18.90
CA ARG A 170 -1.08 3.90 -18.54
C ARG A 170 -1.59 2.47 -18.43
N GLU A 171 -1.10 1.59 -19.29
CA GLU A 171 -1.54 0.19 -19.35
C GLU A 171 -0.74 -0.71 -18.41
N THR A 172 -1.45 -1.59 -17.70
CA THR A 172 -0.87 -2.59 -16.81
C THR A 172 -1.66 -3.89 -16.89
N ILE A 173 -0.99 -5.03 -16.65
CA ILE A 173 -1.64 -6.34 -16.56
C ILE A 173 -1.24 -7.06 -15.28
N TYR A 174 -2.10 -7.94 -14.78
CA TYR A 174 -1.78 -8.77 -13.61
C TYR A 174 -0.62 -9.73 -13.90
N SER A 175 0.31 -9.82 -12.95
CA SER A 175 1.33 -10.86 -12.93
C SER A 175 0.78 -12.11 -12.25
N ILE A 176 0.88 -13.26 -12.91
CA ILE A 176 0.53 -14.57 -12.34
C ILE A 176 1.75 -15.48 -12.44
N PRO A 177 2.44 -15.77 -11.32
CA PRO A 177 2.18 -15.33 -9.95
C PRO A 177 2.50 -13.84 -9.70
N PRO A 178 2.02 -13.23 -8.61
CA PRO A 178 2.40 -11.87 -8.22
C PRO A 178 3.93 -11.75 -8.04
N ILE A 179 4.49 -10.63 -8.49
CA ILE A 179 5.94 -10.37 -8.45
C ILE A 179 6.43 -10.27 -7.01
N SER A 180 5.64 -9.59 -6.16
CA SER A 180 5.86 -9.52 -4.71
C SER A 180 4.54 -9.22 -4.00
N PRO A 181 4.49 -9.31 -2.65
CA PRO A 181 3.28 -8.90 -1.92
C PRO A 181 2.89 -7.43 -2.16
N CYS A 182 3.84 -6.56 -2.53
CA CYS A 182 3.60 -5.14 -2.79
C CYS A 182 3.48 -4.79 -4.27
N VAL A 183 3.67 -5.75 -5.18
CA VAL A 183 3.67 -5.52 -6.63
C VAL A 183 3.05 -6.70 -7.34
N ASP A 184 1.93 -6.47 -8.00
CA ASP A 184 1.13 -7.51 -8.64
C ASP A 184 0.77 -7.22 -10.11
N HIS A 185 1.21 -6.09 -10.67
CA HIS A 185 1.08 -5.83 -12.10
C HIS A 185 2.43 -5.61 -12.79
N LEU A 186 2.43 -5.92 -14.09
CA LEU A 186 3.44 -5.56 -15.06
C LEU A 186 2.98 -4.32 -15.85
N TYR A 187 3.92 -3.48 -16.28
CA TYR A 187 3.61 -2.42 -17.23
C TYR A 187 3.48 -2.99 -18.63
N VAL A 188 2.57 -2.42 -19.43
CA VAL A 188 2.43 -2.78 -20.85
C VAL A 188 2.84 -1.61 -21.71
N PHE A 189 3.65 -1.92 -22.71
CA PHE A 189 4.13 -0.97 -23.72
C PHE A 189 3.95 -1.56 -25.12
N ARG A 190 3.56 -0.73 -26.08
CA ARG A 190 3.34 -1.13 -27.47
C ARG A 190 4.26 -0.34 -28.37
N PHE A 191 4.89 -1.02 -29.31
CA PHE A 191 5.82 -0.44 -30.28
C PHE A 191 5.34 -0.74 -31.69
N GLU A 192 5.47 0.24 -32.58
CA GLU A 192 5.21 0.09 -34.00
C GLU A 192 6.53 0.16 -34.78
N GLU A 193 6.81 -0.86 -35.58
CA GLU A 193 7.95 -0.90 -36.49
C GLU A 193 7.48 -1.41 -37.85
N ALA A 194 7.67 -0.61 -38.91
CA ALA A 194 7.27 -0.94 -40.28
C ALA A 194 5.81 -1.42 -40.42
N GLY A 195 4.88 -0.83 -39.64
CA GLY A 195 3.46 -1.19 -39.64
C GLY A 195 3.10 -2.45 -38.85
N VAL A 196 4.07 -3.05 -38.14
CA VAL A 196 3.84 -4.19 -37.23
C VAL A 196 3.84 -3.69 -35.78
N ILE A 197 2.75 -3.96 -35.07
CA ILE A 197 2.63 -3.63 -33.65
C ILE A 197 3.13 -4.81 -32.80
N SER A 198 4.09 -4.55 -31.93
CA SER A 198 4.58 -5.50 -30.93
C SER A 198 4.28 -5.00 -29.52
N THR A 199 3.78 -5.90 -28.68
CA THR A 199 3.46 -5.58 -27.28
C THR A 199 4.48 -6.22 -26.35
N PHE A 200 4.89 -5.48 -25.34
CA PHE A 200 5.85 -5.92 -24.34
C PHE A 200 5.32 -5.65 -22.94
N THR A 201 5.57 -6.60 -22.05
CA THR A 201 5.40 -6.41 -20.61
C THR A 201 6.74 -6.03 -19.99
N PHE A 202 6.68 -5.27 -18.91
CA PHE A 202 7.86 -4.85 -18.16
C PHE A 202 7.64 -5.10 -16.68
N ASN A 203 8.57 -5.82 -16.05
CA ASN A 203 8.57 -6.09 -14.63
C ASN A 203 9.12 -4.88 -13.85
N PRO A 204 8.30 -4.17 -13.06
CA PRO A 204 8.73 -2.97 -12.36
C PRO A 204 9.74 -3.25 -11.23
N VAL A 205 9.87 -4.49 -10.77
CA VAL A 205 10.82 -4.89 -9.72
C VAL A 205 12.18 -5.24 -10.33
N THR A 206 12.21 -6.17 -11.29
CA THR A 206 13.47 -6.67 -11.89
C THR A 206 13.96 -5.80 -13.04
N GLY A 207 13.03 -5.14 -13.74
CA GLY A 207 13.29 -4.42 -14.97
C GLY A 207 13.47 -5.33 -16.19
N GLU A 208 13.10 -6.60 -16.07
CA GLU A 208 13.00 -7.54 -17.19
C GLU A 208 11.79 -7.19 -18.05
N ARG A 209 11.89 -7.53 -19.33
CA ARG A 209 10.82 -7.34 -20.30
C ARG A 209 10.59 -8.60 -21.09
N ASP A 210 9.33 -8.90 -21.36
CA ASP A 210 8.94 -10.05 -22.16
C ASP A 210 8.02 -9.59 -23.29
N ARG A 211 8.12 -10.24 -24.44
CA ARG A 211 7.16 -10.02 -25.52
C ARG A 211 5.83 -10.62 -25.09
N TRP A 212 4.77 -9.83 -25.16
CA TRP A 212 3.42 -10.27 -24.86
C TRP A 212 2.67 -10.47 -26.17
N ASP A 213 2.73 -11.70 -26.67
CA ASP A 213 2.00 -12.08 -27.87
C ASP A 213 0.53 -12.33 -27.49
N THR A 214 -0.34 -11.39 -27.85
CA THR A 214 -1.79 -11.59 -27.80
C THR A 214 -2.18 -12.51 -28.96
N ASN A 215 -2.23 -13.82 -28.70
CA ASN A 215 -2.97 -14.75 -29.56
C ASN A 215 -4.48 -14.56 -29.39
#